data_AF-A0A3R7JBD9-F1
#
_entry.id   AF-A0A3R7JBD9-F1
#
_cell.length_a   1.000
_cell.length_b   1.000
_cell.length_c   1.000
_cell.angle_alpha   90.00
_cell.angle_beta   90.00
_cell.angle_gamma   90.00
#
_symmetry.space_group_name_H-M   'P 1'
#
loop_
_entity.id
_entity.type
_entity.pdbx_description
1 polymer ?
#
loop_
_entity_poly.entity_id
_entity_poly.type
_entity_poly.pdbx_seq_one_letter_code
_entity_poly.pdbx_strand_id
1 'polypeptide(L)'
;MRELVQAPPIRFPTRGDQEAIEILEDFGRSLKREDDEINQACSLATGFSDIVVILERPRDRKSHKFDVSFEEFVQSSETLKAVDELIRFASKGARSIYTVTVLNAFSYQPHKSNTEQDQRCHEVLAQMLRAKKPKVVIRCHRDEYKDEWLKRIELPAREYRLERGNVELTEGHTTVVLQSFHPSRAMNYEVCRPEYRALLIYHFVVAFSELGSALNLPASAEDIRKLCLRDGKGQINDTIRAADSITKALNPDSPRSCRIAKETPTVLRMRRIWAFNRMYSSLKRLFGHSQDYGALGIAEAVLLWKQRLQQDPLYQQSMSWLILCGNQQRDWFARPAQMSSNHLTLEGQFSGLTITEPAIAHQYKEINKKAAYLARIVFATFKQAKRLETSLCEETTAVFEEHNLLIDDYIRNLSISKINDAIQIRSLVICCEEFGSAIRAQPQTLERKEFHNLFPCLRQLAQLLDVKEV
;
A
#
# COMPACT_ATOMS: atom_id res chain seq x y z
N MET A 1 16.40 4.81 9.44
CA MET A 1 15.58 3.70 9.98
C MET A 1 16.30 2.38 10.12
N ARG A 2 16.85 1.79 9.04
CA ARG A 2 17.53 0.48 9.10
C ARG A 2 18.67 0.43 10.13
N GLU A 3 19.34 1.57 10.33
CA GLU A 3 20.41 1.74 11.31
C GLU A 3 19.92 1.76 12.77
N LEU A 4 18.65 2.10 13.02
CA LEU A 4 18.07 2.12 14.37
C LEU A 4 17.67 0.73 14.87
N VAL A 5 17.51 -0.23 13.95
CA VAL A 5 17.06 -1.57 14.30
C VAL A 5 18.23 -2.40 14.81
N GLN A 6 18.03 -3.15 15.89
CA GLN A 6 19.01 -4.09 16.42
C GLN A 6 18.36 -5.46 16.61
N ALA A 7 19.15 -6.53 16.49
CA ALA A 7 18.66 -7.85 16.82
C ALA A 7 18.48 -7.94 18.35
N PRO A 8 17.30 -8.35 18.85
CA PRO A 8 17.09 -8.52 20.28
C PRO A 8 17.96 -9.67 20.83
N PRO A 9 18.24 -9.69 22.15
CA PRO A 9 18.97 -10.79 22.77
C PRO A 9 18.23 -12.12 22.61
N ILE A 10 18.98 -13.22 22.61
CA ILE A 10 18.40 -14.56 22.58
C ILE A 10 17.58 -14.78 23.85
N ARG A 11 16.40 -15.40 23.69
CA ARG A 11 15.51 -15.77 24.80
C ARG A 11 15.17 -17.24 24.70
N PHE A 12 14.96 -17.83 25.87
CA PHE A 12 14.56 -19.21 26.05
C PHE A 12 13.15 -19.26 26.65
N PRO A 13 12.37 -20.30 26.34
CA PRO A 13 11.08 -20.53 26.96
C PRO A 13 11.18 -20.57 28.48
N THR A 14 10.15 -20.05 29.13
CA THR A 14 9.97 -20.06 30.59
C THR A 14 8.70 -20.81 30.96
N ARG A 15 8.58 -21.26 32.21
CA ARG A 15 7.34 -21.88 32.70
C ARG A 15 6.12 -20.95 32.51
N GLY A 16 6.31 -19.65 32.69
CA GLY A 16 5.26 -18.66 32.49
C GLY A 16 4.75 -18.58 31.06
N ASP A 17 5.55 -18.99 30.07
CA ASP A 17 5.11 -19.04 28.67
C ASP A 17 4.07 -20.15 28.46
N GLN A 18 4.29 -21.31 29.06
CA GLN A 18 3.36 -22.44 29.02
C GLN A 18 2.10 -22.16 29.85
N GLU A 19 2.27 -21.64 31.07
CA GLU A 19 1.16 -21.31 31.97
C GLU A 19 0.20 -20.29 31.34
N ALA A 20 0.71 -19.30 30.61
CA ALA A 20 -0.15 -18.34 29.90
C ALA A 20 -0.98 -19.00 28.80
N ILE A 21 -0.44 -20.00 28.10
CA ILE A 21 -1.19 -20.75 27.08
C ILE A 21 -2.32 -21.54 27.74
N GLU A 22 -2.04 -22.24 28.84
CA GLU A 22 -3.02 -23.02 29.59
C GLU A 22 -4.17 -22.14 30.09
N ILE A 23 -3.85 -20.96 30.65
CA ILE A 23 -4.85 -19.95 31.07
C ILE A 23 -5.77 -19.55 29.91
N LEU A 24 -5.22 -19.31 28.72
CA LEU A 24 -5.98 -18.89 27.55
C LEU A 24 -6.82 -20.03 26.95
N GLU A 25 -6.29 -21.25 26.98
CA GLU A 25 -6.96 -22.46 26.52
C GLU A 25 -8.17 -22.78 27.41
N ASP A 26 -7.96 -22.81 28.74
CA ASP A 26 -9.01 -23.05 29.72
C ASP A 26 -10.13 -22.01 29.61
N PHE A 27 -9.76 -20.75 29.40
CA PHE A 27 -10.75 -19.70 29.16
C PHE A 27 -11.57 -19.97 27.89
N GLY A 28 -10.92 -20.33 26.77
CA GLY A 28 -11.60 -20.68 25.52
C GLY A 28 -12.56 -21.86 25.68
N ARG A 29 -12.13 -22.92 26.37
CA ARG A 29 -12.95 -24.10 26.69
C ARG A 29 -14.13 -23.72 27.57
N SER A 30 -13.93 -22.86 28.58
CA SER A 30 -15.01 -22.39 29.46
C SER A 30 -16.10 -21.61 28.71
N LEU A 31 -15.72 -20.90 27.65
CA LEU A 31 -16.63 -20.19 26.74
C LEU A 31 -17.24 -21.10 25.65
N LYS A 32 -16.92 -22.41 25.65
CA LYS A 32 -17.33 -23.37 24.62
C LYS A 32 -16.97 -22.91 23.21
N ARG A 33 -15.77 -22.34 23.05
CA ARG A 33 -15.22 -21.99 21.74
C ARG A 33 -14.79 -23.23 20.98
N GLU A 34 -14.80 -23.13 19.66
CA GLU A 34 -14.35 -24.19 18.77
C GLU A 34 -12.84 -24.43 18.95
N ASP A 35 -12.40 -25.68 18.87
CA ASP A 35 -11.01 -26.07 19.14
C ASP A 35 -10.01 -25.36 18.22
N ASP A 36 -10.36 -25.12 16.95
CA ASP A 36 -9.51 -24.39 16.01
C ASP A 36 -9.35 -22.91 16.41
N GLU A 37 -10.41 -22.25 16.91
CA GLU A 37 -10.33 -20.88 17.43
C GLU A 37 -9.41 -20.80 18.65
N ILE A 38 -9.53 -21.76 19.56
CA ILE A 38 -8.67 -21.90 20.74
C ILE A 38 -7.22 -22.13 20.30
N ASN A 39 -6.98 -23.05 19.36
CA ASN A 39 -5.64 -23.38 18.86
C ASN A 39 -4.96 -22.17 18.20
N GLN A 40 -5.66 -21.37 17.41
CA GLN A 40 -5.08 -20.17 16.79
C GLN A 40 -4.77 -19.09 17.85
N ALA A 41 -5.64 -18.90 18.84
CA ALA A 41 -5.39 -17.95 19.93
C ALA A 41 -4.19 -18.38 20.77
N CYS A 42 -4.10 -19.67 21.10
CA CYS A 42 -2.95 -20.25 21.80
C CYS A 42 -1.67 -20.14 20.97
N SER A 43 -1.73 -20.39 19.66
CA SER A 43 -0.60 -20.24 18.74
C SER A 43 -0.03 -18.82 18.75
N LEU A 44 -0.88 -17.79 18.75
CA LEU A 44 -0.45 -16.38 18.92
C LEU A 44 0.19 -16.12 20.30
N ALA A 45 -0.23 -16.83 21.35
CA ALA A 45 0.29 -16.67 22.71
C ALA A 45 1.65 -17.36 22.95
N THR A 46 2.05 -18.32 22.10
CA THR A 46 3.24 -19.19 22.28
C THR A 46 4.59 -18.48 22.34
N GLY A 47 4.68 -17.22 21.91
CA GLY A 47 5.95 -16.49 21.89
C GLY A 47 6.61 -16.33 23.28
N PHE A 48 7.85 -15.84 23.26
CA PHE A 48 8.63 -15.67 24.49
C PHE A 48 8.06 -14.56 25.38
N SER A 49 8.37 -14.65 26.67
CA SER A 49 7.97 -13.66 27.67
C SER A 49 8.63 -12.29 27.53
N ASP A 50 9.68 -12.11 26.74
CA ASP A 50 10.42 -10.84 26.73
C ASP A 50 9.60 -9.64 26.21
N ILE A 51 8.78 -9.85 25.18
CA ILE A 51 7.90 -8.83 24.61
C ILE A 51 6.50 -9.39 24.32
N VAL A 52 5.48 -8.66 24.77
CA VAL A 52 4.06 -8.97 24.52
C VAL A 52 3.42 -7.85 23.71
N VAL A 53 2.76 -8.20 22.61
CA VAL A 53 1.93 -7.29 21.80
C VAL A 53 0.47 -7.49 22.18
N ILE A 54 -0.21 -6.44 22.65
CA ILE A 54 -1.63 -6.51 23.01
C ILE A 54 -2.46 -5.81 21.93
N LEU A 55 -3.23 -6.59 21.18
CA LEU A 55 -4.26 -6.13 20.25
C LEU A 55 -5.61 -6.00 20.96
N GLU A 56 -6.61 -5.47 20.26
CA GLU A 56 -7.93 -5.25 20.85
C GLU A 56 -8.76 -6.55 20.92
N ARG A 57 -9.28 -6.99 19.77
CA ARG A 57 -10.25 -8.07 19.62
C ARG A 57 -9.84 -8.98 18.47
N PRO A 58 -10.13 -10.29 18.53
CA PRO A 58 -9.98 -11.18 17.39
C PRO A 58 -10.96 -10.80 16.27
N ARG A 59 -10.68 -11.25 15.05
CA ARG A 59 -11.59 -11.08 13.92
C ARG A 59 -12.72 -12.11 14.01
N ASP A 60 -13.90 -11.76 13.53
CA ASP A 60 -15.04 -12.67 13.51
C ASP A 60 -14.80 -13.88 12.59
N ARG A 61 -15.19 -15.08 13.04
CA ARG A 61 -15.06 -16.35 12.31
C ARG A 61 -15.73 -16.35 10.94
N LYS A 62 -16.78 -15.55 10.72
CA LYS A 62 -17.40 -15.39 9.40
C LYS A 62 -16.50 -14.67 8.40
N SER A 63 -15.50 -13.93 8.89
CA SER A 63 -14.61 -13.08 8.10
C SER A 63 -13.13 -13.49 8.17
N HIS A 64 -12.79 -14.50 8.97
CA HIS A 64 -11.43 -15.03 9.13
C HIS A 64 -11.51 -16.53 9.36
N LYS A 65 -10.78 -17.31 8.55
CA LYS A 65 -10.75 -18.77 8.67
C LYS A 65 -9.84 -19.18 9.83
N PHE A 66 -10.32 -20.10 10.67
CA PHE A 66 -9.58 -20.64 11.82
C PHE A 66 -9.11 -22.08 11.60
N ASP A 67 -9.86 -22.87 10.84
CA ASP A 67 -9.53 -24.25 10.43
C ASP A 67 -8.54 -24.26 9.25
N VAL A 68 -7.35 -23.68 9.48
CA VAL A 68 -6.24 -23.58 8.53
C VAL A 68 -4.92 -23.65 9.30
N SER A 69 -3.80 -23.80 8.59
CA SER A 69 -2.47 -23.67 9.23
C SER A 69 -2.30 -22.30 9.89
N PHE A 70 -1.48 -22.21 10.95
CA PHE A 70 -1.19 -20.93 11.61
C PHE A 70 -0.59 -19.89 10.64
N GLU A 71 0.21 -20.34 9.66
CA GLU A 71 0.72 -19.47 8.60
C GLU A 71 -0.40 -18.87 7.76
N GLU A 72 -1.33 -19.69 7.25
CA GLU A 72 -2.48 -19.22 6.47
C GLU A 72 -3.41 -18.34 7.31
N PHE A 73 -3.60 -18.67 8.60
CA PHE A 73 -4.34 -17.85 9.55
C PHE A 73 -3.74 -16.45 9.67
N VAL A 74 -2.42 -16.32 9.84
CA VAL A 74 -1.73 -15.02 9.91
C VAL A 74 -1.81 -14.29 8.56
N GLN A 75 -1.53 -14.97 7.45
CA GLN A 75 -1.46 -14.34 6.12
C GLN A 75 -2.83 -13.87 5.60
N SER A 76 -3.92 -14.50 6.03
CA SER A 76 -5.29 -14.11 5.66
C SER A 76 -5.84 -12.92 6.46
N SER A 77 -5.10 -12.44 7.47
CA SER A 77 -5.43 -11.24 8.26
C SER A 77 -4.43 -10.13 8.00
N GLU A 78 -4.85 -9.07 7.30
CA GLU A 78 -4.02 -7.89 7.03
C GLU A 78 -3.42 -7.26 8.30
N THR A 79 -4.13 -7.36 9.43
CA THR A 79 -3.62 -6.88 10.73
C THR A 79 -2.53 -7.79 11.27
N LEU A 80 -2.74 -9.12 11.32
CA LEU A 80 -1.75 -10.05 11.87
C LEU A 80 -0.51 -10.15 10.99
N LYS A 81 -0.71 -10.16 9.67
CA LYS A 81 0.37 -10.04 8.69
C LYS A 81 1.21 -8.80 8.92
N ALA A 82 0.60 -7.63 9.12
CA ALA A 82 1.34 -6.41 9.41
C ALA A 82 2.07 -6.48 10.76
N VAL A 83 1.48 -7.12 11.78
CA VAL A 83 2.17 -7.35 13.06
C VAL A 83 3.40 -8.23 12.87
N ASP A 84 3.32 -9.32 12.09
CA ASP A 84 4.47 -10.15 11.76
C ASP A 84 5.56 -9.36 11.00
N GLU A 85 5.18 -8.59 9.99
CA GLU A 85 6.10 -7.73 9.22
C GLU A 85 6.78 -6.68 10.12
N LEU A 86 6.02 -6.05 11.03
CA LEU A 86 6.55 -5.08 12.00
C LEU A 86 7.54 -5.73 12.98
N ILE A 87 7.21 -6.92 13.51
CA ILE A 87 8.09 -7.70 14.39
C ILE A 87 9.38 -8.07 13.66
N ARG A 88 9.28 -8.63 12.46
CA ARG A 88 10.44 -9.01 11.63
C ARG A 88 11.29 -7.80 11.32
N PHE A 89 10.68 -6.68 10.93
CA PHE A 89 11.44 -5.46 10.67
C PHE A 89 12.15 -4.94 11.93
N ALA A 90 11.43 -4.82 13.05
CA ALA A 90 11.96 -4.25 14.29
C ALA A 90 13.03 -5.13 14.98
N SER A 91 13.10 -6.41 14.63
CA SER A 91 14.07 -7.37 15.17
C SER A 91 15.19 -7.76 14.20
N LYS A 92 15.31 -7.09 13.04
CA LYS A 92 16.21 -7.52 11.93
C LYS A 92 15.98 -8.98 11.49
N GLY A 93 14.74 -9.44 11.55
CA GLY A 93 14.32 -10.79 11.18
C GLY A 93 14.60 -11.86 12.24
N ALA A 94 15.18 -11.51 13.39
CA ALA A 94 15.48 -12.46 14.47
C ALA A 94 14.22 -12.94 15.21
N ARG A 95 13.11 -12.21 15.07
CA ARG A 95 11.80 -12.56 15.62
C ARG A 95 10.73 -12.47 14.54
N SER A 96 9.65 -13.18 14.78
CA SER A 96 8.41 -13.17 14.01
C SER A 96 7.23 -13.35 14.97
N ILE A 97 6.00 -13.30 14.44
CA ILE A 97 4.78 -13.56 15.20
C ILE A 97 4.76 -14.96 15.83
N TYR A 98 5.55 -15.91 15.32
CA TYR A 98 5.72 -17.26 15.88
C TYR A 98 6.54 -17.28 17.17
N THR A 99 7.29 -16.21 17.44
CA THR A 99 8.26 -16.15 18.57
C THR A 99 7.97 -15.03 19.55
N VAL A 100 6.95 -14.21 19.26
CA VAL A 100 6.54 -13.04 20.05
C VAL A 100 5.09 -13.25 20.45
N THR A 101 4.80 -13.10 21.74
CA THR A 101 3.43 -13.31 22.23
C THR A 101 2.54 -12.17 21.77
N VAL A 102 1.48 -12.51 21.05
CA VAL A 102 0.42 -11.59 20.61
C VAL A 102 -0.88 -11.99 21.29
N LEU A 103 -1.46 -11.07 22.06
CA LEU A 103 -2.68 -11.30 22.83
C LEU A 103 -3.78 -10.34 22.41
N ASN A 104 -5.03 -10.74 22.57
CA ASN A 104 -6.17 -9.82 22.47
C ASN A 104 -6.65 -9.46 23.88
N ALA A 105 -6.87 -8.17 24.13
CA ALA A 105 -7.48 -7.67 25.36
C ALA A 105 -8.86 -8.30 25.63
N PHE A 106 -9.61 -8.54 24.56
CA PHE A 106 -10.95 -9.14 24.59
C PHE A 106 -10.91 -10.50 23.88
N SER A 107 -10.17 -11.44 24.46
CA SER A 107 -9.96 -12.78 23.88
C SER A 107 -11.28 -13.51 23.61
N TYR A 108 -11.38 -14.15 22.44
CA TYR A 108 -12.59 -14.83 21.94
C TYR A 108 -13.85 -13.94 21.82
N GLN A 109 -13.71 -12.61 21.77
CA GLN A 109 -14.84 -11.68 21.63
C GLN A 109 -14.70 -10.74 20.42
N PRO A 110 -15.12 -11.15 19.21
CA PRO A 110 -14.94 -10.33 18.01
C PRO A 110 -15.84 -9.09 17.91
N HIS A 111 -16.96 -9.06 18.64
CA HIS A 111 -17.95 -7.98 18.55
C HIS A 111 -17.85 -6.99 19.72
N LYS A 112 -17.53 -5.72 19.42
CA LYS A 112 -17.47 -4.64 20.42
C LYS A 112 -18.79 -4.42 21.19
N SER A 113 -19.93 -4.78 20.61
CA SER A 113 -21.23 -4.66 21.27
C SER A 113 -21.43 -5.69 22.40
N ASN A 114 -20.67 -6.79 22.40
CA ASN A 114 -20.75 -7.80 23.45
C ASN A 114 -19.75 -7.45 24.55
N THR A 115 -20.26 -6.83 25.61
CA THR A 115 -19.44 -6.34 26.73
C THR A 115 -19.54 -7.18 28.00
N GLU A 116 -20.35 -8.24 27.98
CA GLU A 116 -20.67 -9.07 29.15
C GLU A 116 -19.43 -9.77 29.71
N GLN A 117 -18.55 -10.27 28.84
CA GLN A 117 -17.31 -10.96 29.25
C GLN A 117 -16.07 -10.05 29.25
N ASP A 118 -16.21 -8.73 29.03
CA ASP A 118 -15.05 -7.83 28.95
C ASP A 118 -14.20 -7.91 30.24
N GLN A 119 -14.85 -7.87 31.40
CA GLN A 119 -14.20 -7.98 32.70
C GLN A 119 -13.40 -9.29 32.79
N ARG A 120 -14.02 -10.39 32.41
CA ARG A 120 -13.39 -11.71 32.45
C ARG A 120 -12.22 -11.82 31.45
N CYS A 121 -12.34 -11.24 30.26
CA CYS A 121 -11.24 -11.19 29.30
C CYS A 121 -10.05 -10.41 29.85
N HIS A 122 -10.30 -9.29 30.52
CA HIS A 122 -9.24 -8.49 31.15
C HIS A 122 -8.58 -9.22 32.32
N GLU A 123 -9.35 -9.93 33.16
CA GLU A 123 -8.81 -10.79 34.22
C GLU A 123 -7.89 -11.88 33.68
N VAL A 124 -8.29 -12.54 32.58
CA VAL A 124 -7.48 -13.57 31.90
C VAL A 124 -6.20 -12.97 31.35
N LEU A 125 -6.28 -11.83 30.63
CA LEU A 125 -5.09 -11.11 30.16
C LEU A 125 -4.15 -10.74 31.33
N ALA A 126 -4.71 -10.27 32.45
CA ALA A 126 -3.94 -9.96 33.65
C ALA A 126 -3.22 -11.20 34.22
N GLN A 127 -3.89 -12.35 34.29
CA GLN A 127 -3.27 -13.61 34.72
C GLN A 127 -2.12 -14.01 33.80
N MET A 128 -2.32 -13.96 32.48
CA MET A 128 -1.28 -14.27 31.50
C MET A 128 -0.06 -13.34 31.63
N LEU A 129 -0.27 -12.03 31.81
CA LEU A 129 0.84 -11.09 31.98
C LEU A 129 1.62 -11.32 33.28
N ARG A 130 0.93 -11.70 34.37
CA ARG A 130 1.59 -12.08 35.64
C ARG A 130 2.40 -13.36 35.51
N ALA A 131 1.89 -14.34 34.77
CA ALA A 131 2.61 -15.59 34.50
C ALA A 131 3.86 -15.35 33.65
N LYS A 132 3.72 -14.61 32.53
CA LYS A 132 4.84 -14.34 31.61
C LYS A 132 5.88 -13.38 32.18
N LYS A 133 5.49 -12.42 33.02
CA LYS A 133 6.37 -11.35 33.53
C LYS A 133 7.18 -10.68 32.42
N PRO A 134 6.53 -10.01 31.45
CA PRO A 134 7.25 -9.51 30.30
C PRO A 134 8.17 -8.35 30.63
N LYS A 135 9.29 -8.23 29.90
CA LYS A 135 10.16 -7.05 30.00
C LYS A 135 9.50 -5.86 29.31
N VAL A 136 8.83 -6.09 28.18
CA VAL A 136 8.17 -5.07 27.38
C VAL A 136 6.73 -5.48 27.05
N VAL A 137 5.79 -4.56 27.17
CA VAL A 137 4.42 -4.68 26.65
C VAL A 137 4.18 -3.54 25.68
N ILE A 138 3.80 -3.85 24.45
CA ILE A 138 3.28 -2.85 23.51
C ILE A 138 1.77 -3.03 23.36
N ARG A 139 1.02 -2.07 23.91
CA ARG A 139 -0.44 -2.01 23.84
C ARG A 139 -0.85 -1.26 22.57
N CYS A 140 -1.59 -1.93 21.71
CA CYS A 140 -2.00 -1.46 20.39
C CYS A 140 -3.51 -1.22 20.30
N HIS A 141 -4.18 -0.86 21.40
CA HIS A 141 -5.60 -0.46 21.40
C HIS A 141 -5.82 0.64 22.43
N ARG A 142 -7.00 1.29 22.39
CA ARG A 142 -7.31 2.45 23.25
C ARG A 142 -8.40 2.17 24.27
N ASP A 143 -9.16 1.08 24.11
CA ASP A 143 -10.29 0.74 24.96
C ASP A 143 -9.83 0.50 26.42
N GLU A 144 -10.51 1.15 27.35
CA GLU A 144 -10.26 1.06 28.79
C GLU A 144 -10.52 -0.35 29.33
N TYR A 145 -9.69 -0.75 30.29
CA TYR A 145 -9.80 -2.00 31.02
C TYR A 145 -10.75 -1.83 32.19
N LYS A 146 -11.61 -2.85 32.33
CA LYS A 146 -12.48 -3.00 33.50
C LYS A 146 -11.73 -3.59 34.71
N ASP A 147 -10.69 -4.39 34.48
CA ASP A 147 -9.86 -4.97 35.53
C ASP A 147 -8.91 -3.93 36.15
N GLU A 148 -9.00 -3.72 37.47
CA GLU A 148 -8.23 -2.71 38.20
C GLU A 148 -6.71 -2.98 38.20
N TRP A 149 -6.29 -4.24 38.13
CA TRP A 149 -4.86 -4.54 38.04
C TRP A 149 -4.33 -4.19 36.65
N LEU A 150 -5.11 -4.48 35.60
CA LEU A 150 -4.73 -4.22 34.21
C LEU A 150 -4.74 -2.71 33.89
N LYS A 151 -5.54 -1.90 34.59
CA LYS A 151 -5.46 -0.43 34.50
C LYS A 151 -4.06 0.13 34.74
N ARG A 152 -3.19 -0.58 35.47
CA ARG A 152 -1.78 -0.16 35.71
C ARG A 152 -0.96 -0.05 34.43
N ILE A 153 -1.32 -0.80 33.38
CA ILE A 153 -0.65 -0.74 32.07
C ILE A 153 -1.36 0.20 31.09
N GLU A 154 -2.36 0.96 31.54
CA GLU A 154 -2.97 2.01 30.72
C GLU A 154 -2.10 3.25 30.72
N LEU A 155 -1.69 3.65 29.52
CA LEU A 155 -1.07 4.94 29.28
C LEU A 155 -2.00 5.76 28.37
N PRO A 156 -1.96 7.10 28.48
CA PRO A 156 -2.88 7.95 27.74
C PRO A 156 -2.64 7.84 26.22
N ALA A 157 -3.65 7.44 25.45
CA ALA A 157 -3.51 7.32 23.99
C ALA A 157 -3.74 8.68 23.29
N ARG A 158 -2.75 9.58 23.33
CA ARG A 158 -2.87 10.94 22.78
C ARG A 158 -2.42 11.01 21.32
N GLU A 159 -3.33 11.25 20.39
CA GLU A 159 -3.00 11.72 19.03
C GLU A 159 -1.88 10.92 18.31
N TYR A 160 -1.93 9.59 18.41
CA TYR A 160 -0.95 8.65 17.84
C TYR A 160 0.48 8.78 18.39
N ARG A 161 0.69 9.53 19.48
CA ARG A 161 1.97 9.55 20.20
C ARG A 161 2.24 8.21 20.85
N LEU A 162 3.49 7.77 20.82
CA LEU A 162 3.98 6.64 21.61
C LEU A 162 4.21 7.11 23.04
N GLU A 163 3.37 6.66 23.97
CA GLU A 163 3.63 6.88 25.40
C GLU A 163 4.42 5.72 25.99
N ARG A 164 5.29 6.02 26.94
CA ARG A 164 6.15 5.05 27.64
C ARG A 164 5.96 5.19 29.14
N GLY A 165 5.76 4.07 29.83
CA GLY A 165 5.68 3.99 31.28
C GLY A 165 6.46 2.79 31.81
N ASN A 166 6.92 2.87 33.05
CA ASN A 166 7.47 1.72 33.77
C ASN A 166 6.42 1.29 34.80
N VAL A 167 6.06 0.01 34.80
CA VAL A 167 5.00 -0.53 35.65
C VAL A 167 5.52 -1.78 36.35
N GLU A 168 5.33 -1.87 37.66
CA GLU A 168 5.62 -3.09 38.39
C GLU A 168 4.41 -4.06 38.29
N LEU A 169 4.57 -5.12 37.49
CA LEU A 169 3.48 -6.09 37.27
C LEU A 169 3.39 -7.10 38.42
N THR A 170 4.54 -7.56 38.88
CA THR A 170 4.68 -8.43 40.04
C THR A 170 5.82 -7.90 40.90
N GLU A 171 5.79 -8.21 42.19
CA GLU A 171 6.83 -7.78 43.13
C GLU A 171 8.24 -8.06 42.59
N GLY A 172 9.05 -7.00 42.50
CA GLY A 172 10.43 -7.07 42.00
C GLY A 172 10.58 -7.20 40.49
N HIS A 173 9.50 -7.09 39.70
CA HIS A 173 9.54 -7.15 38.24
C HIS A 173 8.90 -5.91 37.60
N THR A 174 9.74 -5.05 37.05
CA THR A 174 9.31 -3.88 36.28
C THR A 174 9.22 -4.21 34.80
N THR A 175 8.11 -3.80 34.20
CA THR A 175 7.81 -3.91 32.78
C THR A 175 7.77 -2.53 32.14
N VAL A 176 8.38 -2.38 30.98
CA VAL A 176 8.21 -1.20 30.15
C VAL A 176 6.93 -1.36 29.35
N VAL A 177 5.99 -0.44 29.54
CA VAL A 177 4.74 -0.39 28.80
C VAL A 177 4.83 0.71 27.75
N LEU A 178 4.46 0.37 26.52
CA LEU A 178 4.40 1.27 25.39
C LEU A 178 2.98 1.31 24.85
N GLN A 179 2.39 2.50 24.77
CA GLN A 179 1.07 2.70 24.21
C GLN A 179 1.17 3.19 22.76
N SER A 180 0.78 2.31 21.84
CA SER A 180 0.70 2.56 20.41
C SER A 180 -0.77 2.65 19.96
N PHE A 181 -1.00 2.76 18.65
CA PHE A 181 -2.31 2.63 18.04
C PHE A 181 -2.43 1.31 17.27
N HIS A 182 -3.67 0.92 16.98
CA HIS A 182 -3.95 -0.38 16.39
C HIS A 182 -3.44 -0.49 14.93
N PRO A 183 -2.71 -1.56 14.56
CA PRO A 183 -2.20 -1.74 13.19
C PRO A 183 -3.28 -1.71 12.11
N SER A 184 -4.48 -2.20 12.42
CA SER A 184 -5.67 -2.09 11.54
C SER A 184 -5.93 -0.66 11.05
N ARG A 185 -5.58 0.38 11.83
CA ARG A 185 -5.69 1.78 11.36
C ARG A 185 -4.92 2.01 10.07
N ALA A 186 -3.68 1.53 10.00
CA ALA A 186 -2.81 1.69 8.83
C ALA A 186 -3.12 0.71 7.68
N MET A 187 -3.65 -0.47 8.02
CA MET A 187 -3.83 -1.56 7.06
C MET A 187 -5.23 -1.65 6.47
N ASN A 188 -6.27 -1.34 7.25
CA ASN A 188 -7.67 -1.52 6.85
C ASN A 188 -8.43 -0.20 6.68
N TYR A 189 -8.11 0.83 7.47
CA TYR A 189 -8.86 2.09 7.44
C TYR A 189 -8.17 3.18 6.60
N GLU A 190 -6.85 3.36 6.76
CA GLU A 190 -6.05 4.41 6.13
C GLU A 190 -5.06 3.83 5.10
N VAL A 191 -5.53 2.90 4.28
CA VAL A 191 -4.69 1.99 3.48
C VAL A 191 -3.76 2.71 2.48
N CYS A 192 -4.11 3.91 2.03
CA CYS A 192 -3.29 4.74 1.13
C CYS A 192 -2.42 5.78 1.83
N ARG A 193 -2.39 5.80 3.18
CA ARG A 193 -1.65 6.81 3.96
C ARG A 193 -0.40 6.17 4.58
N PRO A 194 0.76 6.23 3.89
CA PRO A 194 1.97 5.55 4.33
C PRO A 194 2.52 6.05 5.67
N GLU A 195 2.19 7.29 6.08
CA GLU A 195 2.63 7.87 7.34
C GLU A 195 2.18 7.04 8.56
N TYR A 196 1.01 6.40 8.51
CA TYR A 196 0.56 5.51 9.58
C TYR A 196 1.42 4.26 9.68
N ARG A 197 1.82 3.68 8.55
CA ARG A 197 2.71 2.51 8.51
C ARG A 197 4.10 2.90 9.01
N ALA A 198 4.63 4.03 8.55
CA ALA A 198 5.92 4.56 9.00
C ALA A 198 5.96 4.80 10.51
N LEU A 199 4.88 5.36 11.08
CA LEU A 199 4.78 5.59 12.52
C LEU A 199 4.71 4.29 13.34
N LEU A 200 3.95 3.29 12.87
CA LEU A 200 3.94 1.95 13.51
C LEU A 200 5.31 1.30 13.51
N ILE A 201 6.06 1.43 12.41
CA ILE A 201 7.44 0.92 12.34
C ILE A 201 8.28 1.56 13.45
N TYR A 202 8.20 2.87 13.64
CA TYR A 202 8.90 3.54 14.76
C TYR A 202 8.50 2.97 16.12
N HIS A 203 7.21 2.78 16.36
CA HIS A 203 6.71 2.28 17.65
C HIS A 203 7.24 0.87 17.96
N PHE A 204 7.23 -0.03 16.97
CA PHE A 204 7.77 -1.37 17.13
C PHE A 204 9.29 -1.37 17.27
N VAL A 205 10.03 -0.53 16.52
CA VAL A 205 11.48 -0.40 16.68
C VAL A 205 11.85 0.04 18.10
N VAL A 206 11.11 0.99 18.69
CA VAL A 206 11.31 1.37 20.10
C VAL A 206 11.03 0.19 21.03
N ALA A 207 9.91 -0.51 20.85
CA ALA A 207 9.55 -1.64 21.69
C ALA A 207 10.62 -2.75 21.72
N PHE A 208 11.18 -3.09 20.57
CA PHE A 208 12.27 -4.07 20.51
C PHE A 208 13.60 -3.51 21.06
N SER A 209 13.84 -2.21 20.93
CA SER A 209 15.06 -1.58 21.47
C SER A 209 15.09 -1.63 23.00
N GLU A 210 13.94 -1.53 23.68
CA GLU A 210 13.83 -1.66 25.15
C GLU A 210 14.34 -3.02 25.68
N LEU A 211 14.45 -4.05 24.83
CA LEU A 211 15.05 -5.33 25.22
C LEU A 211 16.56 -5.23 25.44
N GLY A 212 17.25 -4.32 24.75
CA GLY A 212 18.67 -4.02 24.90
C GLY A 212 18.88 -2.64 25.48
N SER A 213 19.11 -1.65 24.61
CA SER A 213 19.30 -0.25 24.94
C SER A 213 18.07 0.58 24.58
N ALA A 214 17.54 1.33 25.54
CA ALA A 214 16.44 2.26 25.29
C ALA A 214 16.79 3.23 24.14
N LEU A 215 15.86 3.39 23.21
CA LEU A 215 16.03 4.21 22.01
C LEU A 215 15.12 5.44 22.10
N ASN A 216 15.71 6.62 21.90
CA ASN A 216 14.94 7.83 21.67
C ASN A 216 14.51 7.92 20.20
N LEU A 217 13.24 8.25 19.96
CA LEU A 217 12.74 8.45 18.61
C LEU A 217 13.41 9.67 17.95
N PRO A 218 13.78 9.59 16.66
CA PRO A 218 14.29 10.75 15.93
C PRO A 218 13.17 11.79 15.71
N ALA A 219 13.55 13.06 15.53
CA ALA A 219 12.61 14.16 15.30
C ALA A 219 11.60 13.89 14.17
N SER A 220 12.04 13.20 13.11
CA SER A 220 11.16 12.80 11.99
C SER A 220 9.92 12.00 12.41
N ALA A 221 9.96 11.25 13.52
CA ALA A 221 8.81 10.50 14.01
C ALA A 221 7.68 11.43 14.46
N GLU A 222 8.01 12.56 15.09
CA GLU A 222 7.03 13.58 15.48
C GLU A 222 6.44 14.29 14.25
N ASP A 223 7.25 14.54 13.22
CA ASP A 223 6.74 15.13 11.98
C ASP A 223 5.81 14.17 11.22
N ILE A 224 6.11 12.86 11.22
CA ILE A 224 5.22 11.82 10.71
C ILE A 224 3.92 11.76 11.53
N ARG A 225 4.00 11.83 12.85
CA ARG A 225 2.82 11.89 13.73
C ARG A 225 1.92 13.07 13.38
N LYS A 226 2.50 14.26 13.19
CA LYS A 226 1.75 15.45 12.75
C LYS A 226 1.08 15.24 11.39
N LEU A 227 1.69 14.47 10.46
CA LEU A 227 1.03 14.09 9.21
C LEU A 227 -0.18 13.18 9.45
N CYS A 228 -0.08 12.19 10.33
CA CYS A 228 -1.20 11.30 10.67
C CYS A 228 -2.43 12.07 11.16
N LEU A 229 -2.23 13.18 11.89
CA LEU A 229 -3.29 14.04 12.39
C LEU A 229 -3.96 14.94 11.35
N ARG A 230 -3.31 15.17 10.21
CA ARG A 230 -3.94 15.93 9.13
C ARG A 230 -5.10 15.11 8.58
N ASP A 231 -6.22 15.79 8.33
CA ASP A 231 -7.35 15.19 7.63
C ASP A 231 -6.90 14.70 6.25
N GLY A 232 -6.93 13.38 6.11
CA GLY A 232 -6.73 12.71 4.83
C GLY A 232 -8.03 12.73 4.05
N LYS A 233 -7.95 12.85 2.73
CA LYS A 233 -9.08 12.42 1.90
C LYS A 233 -9.18 10.91 2.11
N GLY A 234 -10.33 10.43 2.61
CA GLY A 234 -10.61 8.99 2.74
C GLY A 234 -10.46 8.25 1.41
N GLN A 235 -10.74 6.94 1.42
CA GLN A 235 -10.53 6.03 0.28
C GLN A 235 -10.72 6.71 -1.08
N ILE A 236 -9.62 6.83 -1.82
CA ILE A 236 -9.64 7.40 -3.16
C ILE A 236 -10.26 6.35 -4.06
N ASN A 237 -11.55 6.48 -4.36
CA ASN A 237 -12.33 5.50 -5.12
C ASN A 237 -12.28 5.68 -6.64
N ASP A 238 -11.57 6.68 -7.13
CA ASP A 238 -11.51 7.04 -8.55
C ASP A 238 -10.06 7.01 -9.04
N THR A 239 -9.83 6.31 -10.16
CA THR A 239 -8.53 6.17 -10.82
C THR A 239 -7.93 7.52 -11.19
N ILE A 240 -8.75 8.50 -11.60
CA ILE A 240 -8.28 9.86 -11.93
C ILE A 240 -7.70 10.53 -10.68
N ARG A 241 -8.41 10.43 -9.56
CA ARG A 241 -7.94 10.97 -8.27
C ARG A 241 -6.69 10.25 -7.76
N ALA A 242 -6.58 8.95 -8.02
CA ALA A 242 -5.38 8.19 -7.67
C ALA A 242 -4.16 8.68 -8.46
N ALA A 243 -4.31 8.88 -9.78
CA ALA A 243 -3.26 9.44 -10.63
C ALA A 243 -2.84 10.86 -10.21
N ASP A 244 -3.80 11.72 -9.84
CA ASP A 244 -3.53 13.06 -9.29
C ASP A 244 -2.76 12.98 -7.95
N SER A 245 -3.15 12.06 -7.06
CA SER A 245 -2.46 11.86 -5.78
C SER A 245 -1.05 11.30 -5.96
N ILE A 246 -0.84 10.34 -6.86
CA ILE A 246 0.50 9.82 -7.22
C ILE A 246 1.38 10.96 -7.74
N THR A 247 0.84 11.77 -8.67
CA THR A 247 1.54 12.95 -9.20
C THR A 247 1.99 13.88 -8.09
N LYS A 248 1.11 14.15 -7.11
CA LYS A 248 1.41 15.04 -5.98
C LYS A 248 2.43 14.42 -5.02
N ALA A 249 2.31 13.13 -4.73
CA ALA A 249 3.25 12.41 -3.87
C ALA A 249 4.66 12.40 -4.46
N LEU A 250 4.76 12.25 -5.78
CA LEU A 250 6.01 12.31 -6.54
C LEU A 250 6.37 13.72 -7.01
N ASN A 251 5.59 14.75 -6.67
CA ASN A 251 5.91 16.14 -7.00
C ASN A 251 5.10 17.10 -6.11
N PRO A 252 5.61 17.44 -4.92
CA PRO A 252 4.89 18.24 -3.94
C PRO A 252 4.49 19.63 -4.47
N ASP A 253 5.31 20.20 -5.37
CA ASP A 253 5.12 21.53 -5.96
C ASP A 253 4.10 21.53 -7.11
N SER A 254 3.58 20.36 -7.47
CA SER A 254 2.59 20.21 -8.52
C SER A 254 1.28 20.93 -8.14
N PRO A 255 0.77 21.88 -8.95
CA PRO A 255 -0.44 22.61 -8.61
C PRO A 255 -1.63 21.64 -8.43
N ARG A 256 -2.43 21.91 -7.39
CA ARG A 256 -3.64 21.13 -7.08
C ARG A 256 -4.61 21.23 -8.26
N SER A 257 -5.12 20.10 -8.74
CA SER A 257 -6.23 20.11 -9.68
C SER A 257 -7.47 20.69 -8.97
N CYS A 258 -8.06 21.74 -9.56
CA CYS A 258 -9.27 22.37 -9.02
C CYS A 258 -10.44 21.37 -9.03
N ARG A 259 -11.26 21.40 -7.97
CA ARG A 259 -12.58 20.77 -7.98
C ARG A 259 -13.50 21.65 -8.81
N ILE A 260 -13.93 21.17 -9.98
CA ILE A 260 -14.92 21.86 -10.82
C ILE A 260 -16.24 21.10 -10.72
N ALA A 261 -17.36 21.84 -10.81
CA ALA A 261 -18.73 21.33 -10.82
C ALA A 261 -18.99 20.34 -11.98
N LYS A 262 -20.15 19.67 -11.97
CA LYS A 262 -20.59 18.60 -12.90
C LYS A 262 -19.93 18.70 -14.29
N GLU A 263 -18.99 17.80 -14.55
CA GLU A 263 -18.19 17.77 -15.78
C GLU A 263 -19.01 17.12 -16.91
N THR A 264 -18.89 17.66 -18.12
CA THR A 264 -19.42 16.99 -19.32
C THR A 264 -18.58 15.74 -19.63
N PRO A 265 -19.10 14.74 -20.36
CA PRO A 265 -18.33 13.55 -20.74
C PRO A 265 -16.98 13.89 -21.37
N THR A 266 -16.95 14.88 -22.27
CA THR A 266 -15.72 15.33 -22.94
C THR A 266 -14.70 15.93 -21.97
N VAL A 267 -15.15 16.69 -20.96
CA VAL A 267 -14.26 17.26 -19.93
C VAL A 267 -13.68 16.14 -19.06
N LEU A 268 -14.49 15.15 -18.70
CA LEU A 268 -14.05 14.00 -17.90
C LEU A 268 -12.98 13.18 -18.65
N ARG A 269 -13.18 12.92 -19.95
CA ARG A 269 -12.18 12.23 -20.81
C ARG A 269 -10.84 12.96 -20.83
N MET A 270 -10.87 14.27 -21.12
CA MET A 270 -9.65 15.09 -21.16
C MET A 270 -8.94 15.12 -19.81
N ARG A 271 -9.70 15.18 -18.71
CA ARG A 271 -9.15 15.12 -17.36
C ARG A 271 -8.47 13.78 -17.09
N ARG A 272 -9.05 12.67 -17.54
CA ARG A 272 -8.44 11.35 -17.41
C ARG A 272 -7.11 11.29 -18.15
N ILE A 273 -7.08 11.66 -19.44
CA ILE A 273 -5.84 11.74 -20.24
C ILE A 273 -4.78 12.57 -19.51
N TRP A 274 -5.17 13.75 -19.03
CA TRP A 274 -4.25 14.67 -18.36
C TRP A 274 -3.71 14.13 -17.03
N ALA A 275 -4.55 13.51 -16.20
CA ALA A 275 -4.15 12.92 -14.93
C ALA A 275 -3.13 11.79 -15.13
N PHE A 276 -3.37 10.90 -16.10
CA PHE A 276 -2.43 9.84 -16.43
C PHE A 276 -1.12 10.39 -17.02
N ASN A 277 -1.20 11.35 -17.96
CA ASN A 277 0.01 11.97 -18.52
C ASN A 277 0.88 12.63 -17.44
N ARG A 278 0.27 13.31 -16.45
CA ARG A 278 1.00 13.88 -15.30
C ARG A 278 1.59 12.81 -14.40
N MET A 279 0.84 11.76 -14.12
CA MET A 279 1.32 10.63 -13.31
C MET A 279 2.55 10.00 -13.96
N TYR A 280 2.44 9.66 -15.25
CA TYR A 280 3.52 9.09 -16.04
C TYR A 280 4.72 10.03 -16.21
N SER A 281 4.48 11.34 -16.37
CA SER A 281 5.56 12.32 -16.35
C SER A 281 6.25 12.43 -15.00
N SER A 282 5.52 12.23 -13.90
CA SER A 282 6.10 12.22 -12.55
C SER A 282 6.89 10.96 -12.27
N LEU A 283 6.40 9.80 -12.74
CA LEU A 283 7.17 8.57 -12.78
C LEU A 283 8.44 8.75 -13.63
N LYS A 284 8.33 9.28 -14.86
CA LYS A 284 9.47 9.59 -15.75
C LYS A 284 10.55 10.41 -15.03
N ARG A 285 10.17 11.46 -14.29
CA ARG A 285 11.10 12.27 -13.51
C ARG A 285 11.74 11.50 -12.35
N LEU A 286 10.97 10.64 -11.67
CA LEU A 286 11.49 9.75 -10.63
C LEU A 286 12.62 8.85 -11.16
N PHE A 287 12.56 8.39 -12.41
CA PHE A 287 13.66 7.61 -13.02
C PHE A 287 14.95 8.43 -13.17
N GLY A 288 14.86 9.75 -13.32
CA GLY A 288 16.02 10.63 -13.45
C GLY A 288 16.62 11.10 -12.11
N HIS A 289 15.80 11.21 -11.05
CA HIS A 289 16.16 11.91 -9.80
C HIS A 289 15.71 11.17 -8.53
N SER A 290 15.95 9.87 -8.44
CA SER A 290 15.32 9.01 -7.43
C SER A 290 15.51 9.45 -5.96
N GLN A 291 16.61 10.15 -5.60
CA GLN A 291 16.95 10.46 -4.21
C GLN A 291 16.18 11.64 -3.59
N ASP A 292 15.44 12.41 -4.38
CA ASP A 292 14.90 13.71 -3.94
C ASP A 292 13.46 13.65 -3.39
N TYR A 293 12.77 12.51 -3.55
CA TYR A 293 11.32 12.43 -3.33
C TYR A 293 10.90 12.04 -1.90
N GLY A 294 11.81 11.42 -1.12
CA GLY A 294 11.51 10.91 0.21
C GLY A 294 10.69 9.63 0.20
N ALA A 295 10.90 8.78 1.22
CA ALA A 295 10.26 7.46 1.28
C ALA A 295 8.74 7.52 1.40
N LEU A 296 8.17 8.56 2.03
CA LEU A 296 6.71 8.69 2.16
C LEU A 296 6.02 8.94 0.81
N GLY A 297 6.57 9.83 -0.03
CA GLY A 297 5.99 10.11 -1.34
C GLY A 297 6.00 8.88 -2.25
N ILE A 298 7.12 8.13 -2.24
CA ILE A 298 7.22 6.88 -2.99
C ILE A 298 6.27 5.82 -2.43
N ALA A 299 6.18 5.67 -1.11
CA ALA A 299 5.27 4.71 -0.49
C ALA A 299 3.79 5.03 -0.79
N GLU A 300 3.40 6.31 -0.80
CA GLU A 300 2.05 6.72 -1.22
C GLU A 300 1.78 6.31 -2.67
N ALA A 301 2.73 6.54 -3.58
CA ALA A 301 2.62 6.11 -4.97
C ALA A 301 2.46 4.59 -5.11
N VAL A 302 3.27 3.80 -4.38
CA VAL A 302 3.16 2.33 -4.33
C VAL A 302 1.78 1.86 -3.87
N LEU A 303 1.25 2.45 -2.80
CA LEU A 303 -0.05 2.06 -2.25
C LEU A 303 -1.19 2.40 -3.21
N LEU A 304 -1.14 3.56 -3.85
CA LEU A 304 -2.13 3.97 -4.84
C LEU A 304 -2.09 3.10 -6.09
N TRP A 305 -0.89 2.74 -6.56
CA TRP A 305 -0.73 1.79 -7.66
C TRP A 305 -1.31 0.43 -7.32
N LYS A 306 -0.92 -0.14 -6.17
CA LYS A 306 -1.42 -1.44 -5.70
C LYS A 306 -2.92 -1.47 -5.57
N GLN A 307 -3.59 -0.37 -5.22
CA GLN A 307 -5.04 -0.38 -5.06
C GLN A 307 -5.83 -0.09 -6.33
N ARG A 308 -5.31 0.77 -7.21
CA ARG A 308 -6.12 1.39 -8.27
C ARG A 308 -5.61 1.16 -9.68
N LEU A 309 -4.39 0.64 -9.84
CA LEU A 309 -3.74 0.49 -11.14
C LEU A 309 -3.19 -0.93 -11.35
N GLN A 310 -3.71 -1.94 -10.63
CA GLN A 310 -3.31 -3.34 -10.82
C GLN A 310 -3.53 -3.87 -12.25
N GLN A 311 -4.53 -3.34 -12.94
CA GLN A 311 -4.86 -3.71 -14.31
C GLN A 311 -4.10 -2.88 -15.34
N ASP A 312 -3.34 -1.86 -14.92
CA ASP A 312 -2.55 -1.09 -15.88
C ASP A 312 -1.43 -1.99 -16.45
N PRO A 313 -1.18 -1.98 -17.76
CA PRO A 313 -0.12 -2.78 -18.38
C PRO A 313 1.27 -2.55 -17.80
N LEU A 314 1.53 -1.35 -17.27
CA LEU A 314 2.79 -1.01 -16.62
C LEU A 314 2.85 -1.44 -15.15
N TYR A 315 1.81 -2.12 -14.63
CA TYR A 315 1.64 -2.44 -13.20
C TYR A 315 2.91 -3.00 -12.57
N GLN A 316 3.44 -4.07 -13.16
CA GLN A 316 4.59 -4.78 -12.60
C GLN A 316 5.85 -3.93 -12.70
N GLN A 317 6.15 -3.34 -13.86
CA GLN A 317 7.39 -2.59 -14.04
C GLN A 317 7.45 -1.36 -13.14
N SER A 318 6.36 -0.60 -13.02
CA SER A 318 6.38 0.60 -12.16
C SER A 318 6.37 0.25 -10.68
N MET A 319 5.73 -0.84 -10.26
CA MET A 319 5.83 -1.32 -8.88
C MET A 319 7.25 -1.73 -8.51
N SER A 320 7.91 -2.56 -9.34
CA SER A 320 9.30 -2.95 -9.13
C SER A 320 10.21 -1.73 -9.03
N TRP A 321 9.98 -0.73 -9.87
CA TRP A 321 10.73 0.51 -9.87
C TRP A 321 10.53 1.36 -8.61
N LEU A 322 9.27 1.60 -8.25
CA LEU A 322 8.93 2.38 -7.06
C LEU A 322 9.50 1.71 -5.79
N ILE A 323 9.47 0.39 -5.71
CA ILE A 323 10.09 -0.36 -4.59
C ILE A 323 11.61 -0.16 -4.57
N LEU A 324 12.28 -0.27 -5.72
CA LEU A 324 13.72 -0.03 -5.82
C LEU A 324 14.08 1.39 -5.37
N CYS A 325 13.38 2.40 -5.89
CA CYS A 325 13.59 3.79 -5.51
C CYS A 325 13.31 4.03 -4.02
N GLY A 326 12.23 3.44 -3.49
CA GLY A 326 11.88 3.50 -2.07
C GLY A 326 12.99 2.96 -1.18
N ASN A 327 13.63 1.85 -1.59
CA ASN A 327 14.75 1.24 -0.88
C ASN A 327 16.04 2.07 -0.90
N GLN A 328 16.19 2.98 -1.85
CA GLN A 328 17.33 3.90 -1.97
C GLN A 328 17.14 5.18 -1.13
N GLN A 329 15.92 5.44 -0.64
CA GLN A 329 15.65 6.65 0.14
C GLN A 329 16.39 6.60 1.49
N ARG A 330 17.05 7.71 1.82
CA ARG A 330 17.73 7.89 3.11
C ARG A 330 16.82 8.47 4.18
N ASP A 331 15.74 9.14 3.78
CA ASP A 331 14.84 9.87 4.66
C ASP A 331 13.37 9.63 4.28
N TRP A 332 12.47 9.90 5.22
CA TRP A 332 11.02 9.84 5.00
C TRP A 332 10.54 10.99 4.13
N PHE A 333 11.14 12.16 4.29
CA PHE A 333 10.74 13.39 3.63
C PHE A 333 11.66 13.73 2.46
N ALA A 334 11.09 14.34 1.43
CA ALA A 334 11.82 14.92 0.32
C ALA A 334 12.83 15.94 0.83
N ARG A 335 14.03 15.95 0.25
CA ARG A 335 15.01 17.02 0.49
C ARG A 335 14.79 18.11 -0.55
N PRO A 336 14.99 19.40 -0.21
CA PRO A 336 15.04 20.44 -1.22
C PRO A 336 16.10 20.06 -2.24
N ALA A 337 15.75 20.06 -3.54
CA ALA A 337 16.63 19.63 -4.61
C ALA A 337 17.96 20.41 -4.56
N GLN A 338 19.02 19.78 -4.06
CA GLN A 338 20.37 20.23 -4.36
C GLN A 338 20.68 19.62 -5.71
N MET A 339 20.76 20.46 -6.75
CA MET A 339 21.11 20.04 -8.11
C MET A 339 22.50 19.39 -8.13
N SER A 340 22.56 18.11 -7.81
CA SER A 340 23.73 17.25 -7.95
C SER A 340 23.60 16.56 -9.30
N SER A 341 24.30 17.06 -10.30
CA SER A 341 24.16 16.70 -11.71
C SER A 341 24.83 15.38 -12.13
N ASN A 342 25.35 14.57 -11.20
CA ASN A 342 26.29 13.49 -11.54
C ASN A 342 25.80 12.09 -11.14
N HIS A 343 24.56 11.75 -11.47
CA HIS A 343 24.12 10.36 -11.37
C HIS A 343 23.82 9.80 -12.76
N LEU A 344 24.55 8.74 -13.12
CA LEU A 344 24.25 7.87 -14.25
C LEU A 344 22.77 7.55 -14.23
N THR A 345 22.06 7.83 -15.34
CA THR A 345 20.67 7.42 -15.48
C THR A 345 20.61 5.91 -15.24
N LEU A 346 19.68 5.46 -14.41
CA LEU A 346 19.55 4.03 -14.12
C LEU A 346 19.24 3.20 -15.38
N GLU A 347 18.76 3.82 -16.46
CA GLU A 347 18.75 3.22 -17.82
C GLU A 347 20.12 2.66 -18.21
N GLY A 348 21.21 3.36 -17.87
CA GLY A 348 22.58 2.87 -18.04
C GLY A 348 22.98 1.77 -17.05
N GLN A 349 22.28 1.60 -15.92
CA GLN A 349 22.50 0.48 -15.00
C GLN A 349 21.79 -0.81 -15.46
N PHE A 350 20.67 -0.67 -16.19
CA PHE A 350 19.88 -1.80 -16.71
C PHE A 350 20.10 -2.07 -18.19
N SER A 351 20.85 -1.24 -18.91
CA SER A 351 21.19 -1.42 -20.33
C SER A 351 21.94 -2.73 -20.63
N GLY A 352 22.59 -3.33 -19.61
CA GLY A 352 23.23 -4.64 -19.70
C GLY A 352 22.26 -5.83 -19.74
N LEU A 353 20.97 -5.63 -19.43
CA LEU A 353 19.94 -6.68 -19.48
C LEU A 353 19.21 -6.62 -20.82
N THR A 354 19.87 -7.10 -21.87
CA THR A 354 19.26 -7.25 -23.19
C THR A 354 18.25 -8.41 -23.16
N ILE A 355 16.97 -8.07 -23.34
CA ILE A 355 15.92 -9.05 -23.64
C ILE A 355 15.54 -8.84 -25.10
N THR A 356 15.40 -9.94 -25.82
CA THR A 356 14.98 -9.97 -27.23
C THR A 356 13.66 -9.22 -27.39
N GLU A 357 13.59 -8.33 -28.37
CA GLU A 357 12.36 -7.59 -28.65
C GLU A 357 11.21 -8.54 -29.02
N PRO A 358 9.97 -8.24 -28.60
CA PRO A 358 8.82 -9.08 -28.94
C PRO A 358 8.64 -9.18 -30.46
N ALA A 359 8.42 -10.39 -30.98
CA ALA A 359 8.18 -10.67 -32.40
C ALA A 359 6.87 -10.07 -32.98
N ILE A 360 6.19 -9.23 -32.21
CA ILE A 360 4.83 -8.72 -32.46
C ILE A 360 4.86 -7.37 -33.20
N ALA A 361 6.05 -6.78 -33.43
CA ALA A 361 6.26 -5.51 -34.15
C ALA A 361 5.44 -5.34 -35.44
N HIS A 362 5.35 -6.41 -36.26
CA HIS A 362 4.57 -6.38 -37.49
C HIS A 362 3.05 -6.26 -37.26
N GLN A 363 2.51 -6.98 -36.27
CA GLN A 363 1.07 -6.94 -35.96
C GLN A 363 0.67 -5.54 -35.46
N TYR A 364 1.53 -4.88 -34.68
CA TYR A 364 1.34 -3.48 -34.27
C TYR A 364 1.26 -2.51 -35.42
N LYS A 365 2.15 -2.67 -36.40
CA LYS A 365 2.20 -1.81 -37.58
C LYS A 365 0.88 -1.85 -38.34
N GLU A 366 0.37 -3.06 -38.59
CA GLU A 366 -0.86 -3.23 -39.36
C GLU A 366 -2.09 -2.73 -38.60
N ILE A 367 -2.21 -3.01 -37.30
CA ILE A 367 -3.37 -2.54 -36.53
C ILE A 367 -3.35 -1.02 -36.33
N ASN A 368 -2.19 -0.39 -36.13
CA ASN A 368 -2.08 1.07 -36.00
C ASN A 368 -2.42 1.80 -37.31
N LYS A 369 -2.01 1.25 -38.47
CA LYS A 369 -2.44 1.74 -39.79
C LYS A 369 -3.96 1.66 -39.95
N LYS A 370 -4.56 0.52 -39.57
CA LYS A 370 -6.02 0.31 -39.63
C LYS A 370 -6.76 1.30 -38.73
N ALA A 371 -6.28 1.51 -37.50
CA ALA A 371 -6.83 2.49 -36.56
C ALA A 371 -6.75 3.93 -37.12
N ALA A 372 -5.60 4.31 -37.68
CA ALA A 372 -5.41 5.63 -38.29
C ALA A 372 -6.31 5.84 -39.51
N TYR A 373 -6.51 4.81 -40.34
CA TYR A 373 -7.42 4.84 -41.48
C TYR A 373 -8.88 5.06 -41.05
N LEU A 374 -9.38 4.24 -40.12
CA LEU A 374 -10.75 4.36 -39.63
C LEU A 374 -10.98 5.70 -38.91
N ALA A 375 -10.03 6.18 -38.13
CA ALA A 375 -10.10 7.51 -37.50
C ALA A 375 -10.23 8.64 -38.54
N ARG A 376 -9.57 8.55 -39.70
CA ARG A 376 -9.72 9.52 -40.80
C ARG A 376 -11.11 9.45 -41.43
N ILE A 377 -11.67 8.26 -41.63
CA ILE A 377 -13.04 8.11 -42.14
C ILE A 377 -14.04 8.73 -41.18
N VAL A 378 -13.96 8.38 -39.89
CA VAL A 378 -14.83 8.94 -38.85
C VAL A 378 -14.73 10.46 -38.80
N PHE A 379 -13.51 11.01 -38.87
CA PHE A 379 -13.30 12.46 -38.92
C PHE A 379 -13.90 13.12 -40.17
N ALA A 380 -13.76 12.50 -41.34
CA ALA A 380 -14.30 13.02 -42.59
C ALA A 380 -15.83 13.03 -42.58
N THR A 381 -16.47 11.96 -42.09
CA THR A 381 -17.93 11.85 -41.91
C THR A 381 -18.43 12.91 -40.93
N PHE A 382 -17.74 13.07 -39.80
CA PHE A 382 -18.04 14.12 -38.82
C PHE A 382 -17.93 15.53 -39.40
N LYS A 383 -16.86 15.83 -40.17
CA LYS A 383 -16.66 17.13 -40.82
C LYS A 383 -17.77 17.48 -41.81
N GLN A 384 -18.37 16.48 -42.43
CA GLN A 384 -19.52 16.64 -43.34
C GLN A 384 -20.86 16.80 -42.59
N ALA A 385 -20.85 16.88 -41.25
CA ALA A 385 -22.03 16.89 -40.40
C ALA A 385 -22.97 15.69 -40.65
N LYS A 386 -22.42 14.58 -41.13
CA LYS A 386 -23.17 13.33 -41.35
C LYS A 386 -23.22 12.54 -40.05
N ARG A 387 -24.36 11.89 -39.81
CA ARG A 387 -24.49 10.92 -38.72
C ARG A 387 -23.57 9.73 -39.01
N LEU A 388 -22.77 9.33 -38.01
CA LEU A 388 -21.95 8.13 -38.11
C LEU A 388 -22.86 6.89 -38.17
N GLU A 389 -22.60 6.03 -39.15
CA GLU A 389 -23.29 4.74 -39.27
C GLU A 389 -22.90 3.82 -38.12
N THR A 390 -23.87 3.04 -37.62
CA THR A 390 -23.65 2.11 -36.50
C THR A 390 -22.54 1.11 -36.80
N SER A 391 -22.52 0.56 -38.02
CA SER A 391 -21.47 -0.37 -38.50
C SER A 391 -20.07 0.24 -38.44
N LEU A 392 -19.92 1.49 -38.88
CA LEU A 392 -18.63 2.21 -38.81
C LEU A 392 -18.19 2.45 -37.37
N CYS A 393 -19.12 2.79 -36.46
CA CYS A 393 -18.82 2.94 -35.04
C CYS A 393 -18.37 1.61 -34.41
N GLU A 394 -19.05 0.52 -34.71
CA GLU A 394 -18.71 -0.83 -34.23
C GLU A 394 -17.33 -1.28 -34.75
N GLU A 395 -17.09 -1.15 -36.06
CA GLU A 395 -15.80 -1.51 -36.67
C GLU A 395 -14.66 -0.67 -36.08
N THR A 396 -14.84 0.65 -35.98
CA THR A 396 -13.83 1.53 -35.40
C THR A 396 -13.55 1.15 -33.94
N THR A 397 -14.60 0.91 -33.17
CA THR A 397 -14.47 0.50 -31.76
C THR A 397 -13.70 -0.82 -31.63
N ALA A 398 -14.04 -1.84 -32.42
CA ALA A 398 -13.37 -3.13 -32.39
C ALA A 398 -11.88 -3.01 -32.76
N VAL A 399 -11.54 -2.20 -33.77
CA VAL A 399 -10.14 -1.97 -34.15
C VAL A 399 -9.36 -1.25 -33.06
N PHE A 400 -9.94 -0.27 -32.37
CA PHE A 400 -9.27 0.38 -31.24
C PHE A 400 -9.12 -0.55 -30.04
N GLU A 401 -10.08 -1.44 -29.78
CA GLU A 401 -9.94 -2.48 -28.74
C GLU A 401 -8.80 -3.44 -29.07
N GLU A 402 -8.76 -3.98 -30.29
CA GLU A 402 -7.70 -4.87 -30.77
C GLU A 402 -6.33 -4.17 -30.71
N HIS A 403 -6.26 -2.92 -31.17
CA HIS A 403 -5.07 -2.09 -31.08
C HIS A 403 -4.55 -1.93 -29.65
N ASN A 404 -5.43 -1.60 -28.70
CA ASN A 404 -5.05 -1.37 -27.31
C ASN A 404 -4.63 -2.68 -26.63
N LEU A 405 -5.35 -3.79 -26.87
CA LEU A 405 -4.98 -5.11 -26.33
C LEU A 405 -3.61 -5.55 -26.80
N LEU A 406 -3.33 -5.38 -28.09
CA LEU A 406 -2.01 -5.65 -28.63
C LEU A 406 -0.99 -4.77 -27.89
N ILE A 407 -1.17 -3.45 -27.81
CA ILE A 407 -0.10 -2.57 -27.26
C ILE A 407 0.11 -2.84 -25.77
N ASP A 408 -0.94 -3.17 -25.05
CA ASP A 408 -0.84 -3.57 -23.65
C ASP A 408 0.01 -4.86 -23.51
N ASP A 409 -0.12 -5.82 -24.43
CA ASP A 409 0.75 -6.98 -24.49
C ASP A 409 2.21 -6.60 -24.82
N TYR A 410 2.43 -5.66 -25.75
CA TYR A 410 3.77 -5.14 -26.04
C TYR A 410 4.42 -4.59 -24.78
N ILE A 411 3.70 -3.68 -24.10
CA ILE A 411 4.17 -2.98 -22.90
C ILE A 411 4.49 -3.97 -21.80
N ARG A 412 3.63 -4.98 -21.57
CA ARG A 412 3.88 -6.03 -20.56
C ARG A 412 5.15 -6.82 -20.84
N ASN A 413 5.49 -7.02 -22.12
CA ASN A 413 6.67 -7.77 -22.55
C ASN A 413 7.92 -6.89 -22.76
N LEU A 414 7.82 -5.57 -22.61
CA LEU A 414 8.98 -4.68 -22.70
C LEU A 414 9.94 -4.87 -21.52
N SER A 415 11.23 -4.92 -21.83
CA SER A 415 12.30 -4.89 -20.82
C SER A 415 12.18 -3.64 -19.96
N ILE A 416 12.47 -3.79 -18.66
CA ILE A 416 12.48 -2.66 -17.70
C ILE A 416 13.49 -1.57 -18.10
N SER A 417 14.52 -1.91 -18.88
CA SER A 417 15.46 -0.92 -19.45
C SER A 417 14.78 0.07 -20.41
N LYS A 418 13.65 -0.31 -21.03
CA LYS A 418 12.83 0.52 -21.92
C LYS A 418 11.61 1.13 -21.23
N ILE A 419 11.62 1.24 -19.90
CA ILE A 419 10.47 1.74 -19.12
C ILE A 419 10.05 3.16 -19.54
N ASN A 420 10.99 4.01 -19.94
CA ASN A 420 10.67 5.36 -20.43
C ASN A 420 9.89 5.33 -21.75
N ASP A 421 10.24 4.43 -22.67
CA ASP A 421 9.49 4.22 -23.90
C ASP A 421 8.11 3.64 -23.58
N ALA A 422 8.06 2.64 -22.70
CA ALA A 422 6.82 2.00 -22.28
C ALA A 422 5.83 3.00 -21.65
N ILE A 423 6.33 3.90 -20.79
CA ILE A 423 5.57 5.01 -20.20
C ILE A 423 5.06 5.97 -21.27
N GLN A 424 5.91 6.32 -22.25
CA GLN A 424 5.54 7.22 -23.33
C GLN A 424 4.46 6.58 -24.23
N ILE A 425 4.65 5.32 -24.62
CA ILE A 425 3.68 4.54 -25.40
C ILE A 425 2.35 4.47 -24.64
N ARG A 426 2.35 4.07 -23.37
CA ARG A 426 1.12 3.99 -22.56
C ARG A 426 0.39 5.32 -22.48
N SER A 427 1.11 6.42 -22.30
CA SER A 427 0.54 7.78 -22.28
C SER A 427 -0.19 8.11 -23.59
N LEU A 428 0.34 7.66 -24.75
CA LEU A 428 -0.30 7.85 -26.05
C LEU A 428 -1.48 6.90 -26.29
N VAL A 429 -1.41 5.67 -25.79
CA VAL A 429 -2.50 4.67 -25.88
C VAL A 429 -3.74 5.13 -25.12
N ILE A 430 -3.58 5.79 -23.98
CA ILE A 430 -4.71 6.33 -23.20
C ILE A 430 -5.54 7.31 -24.04
N CYS A 431 -4.91 8.12 -24.91
CA CYS A 431 -5.65 8.96 -25.84
C CYS A 431 -6.49 8.14 -26.84
N CYS A 432 -5.99 6.99 -27.27
CA CYS A 432 -6.67 6.08 -28.20
C CYS A 432 -7.84 5.35 -27.51
N GLU A 433 -7.64 4.89 -26.26
CA GLU A 433 -8.69 4.28 -25.42
C GLU A 433 -9.88 5.22 -25.20
N GLU A 434 -9.59 6.47 -24.83
CA GLU A 434 -10.62 7.48 -24.57
C GLU A 434 -11.37 7.86 -25.85
N PHE A 435 -10.68 7.89 -27.00
CA PHE A 435 -11.32 8.11 -28.30
C PHE A 435 -12.23 6.93 -28.71
N GLY A 436 -11.75 5.69 -28.60
CA GLY A 436 -12.58 4.50 -28.88
C GLY A 436 -13.80 4.42 -27.97
N SER A 437 -13.63 4.73 -26.69
CA SER A 437 -14.73 4.81 -25.71
C SER A 437 -15.73 5.91 -26.07
N ALA A 438 -15.26 7.06 -26.57
CA ALA A 438 -16.11 8.16 -27.01
C ALA A 438 -17.01 7.77 -28.19
N ILE A 439 -16.44 7.09 -29.20
CA ILE A 439 -17.18 6.58 -30.36
C ILE A 439 -18.28 5.61 -29.91
N ARG A 440 -17.96 4.67 -29.01
CA ARG A 440 -18.92 3.67 -28.53
C ARG A 440 -20.08 4.28 -27.75
N ALA A 441 -19.76 5.17 -26.80
CA ALA A 441 -20.76 5.67 -25.87
C ALA A 441 -21.69 6.69 -26.52
N GLN A 442 -21.12 7.69 -27.20
CA GLN A 442 -21.84 8.86 -27.68
C GLN A 442 -21.14 9.45 -28.91
N PRO A 443 -21.26 8.84 -30.10
CA PRO A 443 -20.55 9.30 -31.29
C PRO A 443 -20.94 10.73 -31.71
N GLN A 444 -22.12 11.20 -31.29
CA GLN A 444 -22.60 12.56 -31.56
C GLN A 444 -22.01 13.63 -30.64
N THR A 445 -21.36 13.26 -29.54
CA THR A 445 -20.70 14.20 -28.63
C THR A 445 -19.21 14.34 -28.89
N LEU A 446 -18.72 13.74 -29.99
CA LEU A 446 -17.34 13.91 -30.43
C LEU A 446 -17.08 15.37 -30.81
N GLU A 447 -15.95 15.90 -30.36
CA GLU A 447 -15.53 17.25 -30.68
C GLU A 447 -14.28 17.24 -31.58
N ARG A 448 -14.14 18.27 -32.43
CA ARG A 448 -12.99 18.42 -33.33
C ARG A 448 -11.63 18.32 -32.59
N LYS A 449 -11.58 18.79 -31.33
CA LYS A 449 -10.37 18.73 -30.48
C LYS A 449 -9.89 17.30 -30.19
N GLU A 450 -10.80 16.32 -30.19
CA GLU A 450 -10.44 14.92 -29.89
C GLU A 450 -9.65 14.30 -31.04
N PHE A 451 -10.03 14.60 -32.29
CA PHE A 451 -9.27 14.21 -33.47
C PHE A 451 -7.92 14.92 -33.56
N HIS A 452 -7.86 16.19 -33.14
CA HIS A 452 -6.60 16.93 -33.07
C HIS A 452 -5.60 16.32 -32.08
N ASN A 453 -6.07 15.66 -31.03
CA ASN A 453 -5.22 14.95 -30.08
C ASN A 453 -4.86 13.54 -30.56
N LEU A 454 -5.81 12.84 -31.20
CA LEU A 454 -5.64 11.44 -31.62
C LEU A 454 -4.58 11.27 -32.72
N PHE A 455 -4.63 12.05 -33.81
CA PHE A 455 -3.72 11.84 -34.94
C PHE A 455 -2.24 12.01 -34.59
N PRO A 456 -1.83 13.03 -33.80
CA PRO A 456 -0.47 13.11 -33.28
C PRO A 456 -0.09 11.88 -32.45
N CYS A 457 -1.01 11.35 -31.63
CA CYS A 457 -0.74 10.17 -30.81
C CYS A 457 -0.47 8.93 -31.67
N LEU A 458 -1.33 8.62 -32.65
CA LEU A 458 -1.14 7.47 -33.55
C LEU A 458 0.15 7.58 -34.37
N ARG A 459 0.52 8.80 -34.79
CA ARG A 459 1.79 9.06 -35.48
C ARG A 459 3.00 8.85 -34.58
N GLN A 460 2.96 9.37 -33.36
CA GLN A 460 4.05 9.19 -32.39
C GLN A 460 4.18 7.72 -31.96
N LEU A 461 3.06 7.00 -31.81
CA LEU A 461 3.06 5.56 -31.56
C LEU A 461 3.76 4.81 -32.70
N ALA A 462 3.46 5.15 -33.96
CA ALA A 462 4.17 4.55 -35.10
C ALA A 462 5.69 4.80 -35.02
N GLN A 463 6.11 6.02 -34.67
CA GLN A 463 7.52 6.38 -34.55
C GLN A 463 8.24 5.62 -33.42
N LEU A 464 7.61 5.50 -32.24
CA LEU A 464 8.20 4.82 -31.08
C LEU A 464 8.29 3.30 -31.25
N LEU A 465 7.42 2.72 -32.06
CA LEU A 465 7.40 1.29 -32.36
C LEU A 465 8.33 0.94 -33.53
N ASP A 466 9.26 1.84 -33.89
CA ASP A 466 10.17 1.78 -35.04
C ASP A 466 9.46 1.39 -36.36
N VAL A 467 8.24 1.88 -36.53
CA VAL A 467 7.52 1.82 -37.81
C VAL A 467 8.07 2.92 -38.70
N LYS A 468 9.24 2.70 -39.31
CA LYS A 468 9.68 3.58 -40.38
C LYS A 468 8.73 3.44 -41.58
N GLU A 469 8.32 4.63 -42.05
CA GLU A 469 7.35 4.99 -43.10
C GLU A 469 5.87 5.15 -42.65
N VAL A 470 5.52 6.42 -42.32
CA VAL A 470 4.15 7.00 -42.32
C VAL A 470 4.08 8.10 -43.36
#